data_AF-A0A8S3Q2F8-F1
#
_entry.id   AF-A0A8S3Q2F8-F1
#
_cell.length_a   1.000
_cell.length_b   1.000
_cell.length_c   1.000
_cell.angle_alpha   90.00
_cell.angle_beta   90.00
_cell.angle_gamma   90.00
#
_symmetry.space_group_name_H-M   'P 1'
#
loop_
_entity.id
_entity.type
_entity.pdbx_description
1 polymer ?
#
loop_
_entity_poly.entity_id
_entity_poly.type
_entity_poly.pdbx_seq_one_letter_code
_entity_poly.pdbx_strand_id
1 'polypeptide(L)'
;MQQLLTHSLTGNDVREKIATYTLTNTAPIHSSLHGMWETALSTARTFAVEKCGIPVLLNPVRRQRNRVSRDHPEMYVISGAVSLNDDDSTIGNGVAVPYLFWFAGCCIKGADTASYALYARNVPDSVVISAPVAQLEILLSDIYNTTSNKTIKLFPAYDDICGSIKSDISGQIKL
;
A
#
# COMPACT_ATOMS: atom_id res chain seq x y z
N MET A 1 9.76 -11.24 -9.18
CA MET A 1 9.81 -10.64 -7.82
C MET A 1 9.11 -9.29 -7.89
N GLN A 2 8.34 -8.94 -6.87
CA GLN A 2 7.62 -7.69 -6.74
C GLN A 2 8.16 -6.89 -5.55
N GLN A 3 8.30 -5.58 -5.68
CA GLN A 3 8.54 -4.69 -4.55
C GLN A 3 7.24 -4.44 -3.77
N LEU A 4 7.27 -4.59 -2.44
CA LEU A 4 6.12 -4.30 -1.58
C LEU A 4 5.89 -2.79 -1.53
N LEU A 5 6.93 -2.01 -1.23
CA LEU A 5 6.93 -0.56 -1.40
C LEU A 5 7.71 -0.20 -2.66
N THR A 6 7.03 0.31 -3.68
CA THR A 6 7.65 0.69 -4.96
C THR A 6 8.39 2.02 -4.87
N HIS A 7 9.50 2.14 -5.60
CA HIS A 7 10.27 3.39 -5.69
C HIS A 7 9.46 4.58 -6.23
N SER A 8 8.35 4.31 -6.94
CA SER A 8 7.48 5.35 -7.51
C SER A 8 6.63 6.06 -6.45
N LEU A 9 6.49 5.44 -5.28
CA LEU A 9 5.79 5.98 -4.10
C LEU A 9 6.75 6.49 -3.03
N THR A 10 8.05 6.23 -3.15
CA THR A 10 9.06 6.82 -2.26
C THR A 10 9.42 8.24 -2.68
N GLY A 11 9.86 9.05 -1.70
CA GLY A 11 10.20 10.45 -1.87
C GLY A 11 11.37 10.71 -2.83
N ASN A 12 11.84 11.94 -2.84
CA ASN A 12 12.85 12.40 -3.79
C ASN A 12 14.27 11.98 -3.46
N ASP A 13 14.50 11.44 -2.26
CA ASP A 13 15.84 11.04 -1.85
C ASP A 13 16.23 9.77 -2.61
N VAL A 14 17.36 9.83 -3.32
CA VAL A 14 17.92 8.68 -4.04
C VAL A 14 18.18 7.52 -3.08
N ARG A 15 18.53 7.79 -1.82
CA ARG A 15 18.74 6.76 -0.81
C ARG A 15 17.44 6.04 -0.45
N GLU A 16 16.32 6.76 -0.36
CA GLU A 16 14.99 6.17 -0.13
C GLU A 16 14.58 5.27 -1.31
N LYS A 17 14.81 5.74 -2.55
CA LYS A 17 14.56 4.94 -3.75
C LYS A 17 15.42 3.69 -3.83
N ILE A 18 16.70 3.77 -3.44
CA ILE A 18 17.60 2.60 -3.41
C ILE A 18 17.13 1.60 -2.33
N ALA A 19 16.62 2.08 -1.20
CA ALA A 19 16.15 1.22 -0.12
C ALA A 19 14.98 0.30 -0.54
N THR A 20 14.18 0.68 -1.55
CA THR A 20 13.09 -0.19 -2.03
C THR A 20 13.58 -1.43 -2.77
N TYR A 21 14.85 -1.47 -3.20
CA TYR A 21 15.46 -2.64 -3.84
C TYR A 21 16.01 -3.67 -2.85
N THR A 22 15.84 -3.44 -1.55
CA THR A 22 16.22 -4.41 -0.52
C THR A 22 15.36 -5.68 -0.62
N LEU A 23 15.98 -6.85 -0.41
CA LEU A 23 15.26 -8.12 -0.49
C LEU A 23 14.14 -8.25 0.55
N THR A 24 14.28 -7.58 1.70
CA THR A 24 13.25 -7.47 2.74
C THR A 24 12.01 -6.69 2.30
N ASN A 25 12.09 -5.94 1.20
CA ASN A 25 10.99 -5.22 0.57
C ASN A 25 10.52 -5.91 -0.72
N THR A 26 10.89 -7.17 -0.95
CA THR A 26 10.50 -7.89 -2.16
C THR A 26 9.89 -9.25 -1.85
N ALA A 27 8.90 -9.66 -2.64
CA ALA A 27 8.31 -10.98 -2.55
C ALA A 27 8.06 -11.60 -3.95
N PRO A 28 8.04 -12.94 -4.07
CA PRO A 28 7.70 -13.60 -5.33
C PRO A 28 6.26 -13.31 -5.75
N ILE A 29 6.04 -12.91 -7.01
CA ILE A 29 4.70 -12.69 -7.58
C ILE A 29 4.54 -13.53 -8.83
N HIS A 30 3.33 -14.03 -9.05
CA HIS A 30 2.96 -14.75 -10.26
C HIS A 30 3.05 -13.81 -11.47
N SER A 31 3.59 -14.31 -12.58
CA SER A 31 3.88 -13.49 -13.77
C SER A 31 2.62 -12.88 -14.39
N SER A 32 1.50 -13.59 -14.37
CA SER A 32 0.21 -13.09 -14.88
C SER A 32 -0.34 -11.91 -14.05
N LEU A 33 0.02 -11.83 -12.76
CA LEU A 33 -0.46 -10.79 -11.86
C LEU A 33 0.44 -9.54 -11.90
N HIS A 34 1.74 -9.72 -12.14
CA HIS A 34 2.74 -8.65 -12.05
C HIS A 34 2.36 -7.38 -12.83
N GLY A 35 1.93 -7.51 -14.08
CA GLY A 35 1.54 -6.36 -14.90
C GLY A 35 0.32 -5.61 -14.36
N MET A 36 -0.70 -6.34 -13.91
CA MET A 36 -1.90 -5.71 -13.31
C MET A 36 -1.61 -5.07 -11.97
N TRP A 37 -0.75 -5.71 -11.16
CA TRP A 37 -0.34 -5.17 -9.87
C TRP A 37 0.44 -3.85 -10.01
N GLU A 38 1.38 -3.78 -10.97
CA GLU A 38 2.10 -2.54 -11.26
C GLU A 38 1.16 -1.42 -11.76
N THR A 39 0.20 -1.73 -12.63
CA THR A 39 -0.85 -0.78 -13.04
C THR A 39 -1.65 -0.28 -11.85
N ALA A 40 -2.06 -1.18 -10.96
CA ALA A 40 -2.77 -0.83 -9.73
C ALA A 40 -1.93 0.04 -8.79
N LEU A 41 -0.63 -0.24 -8.62
CA LEU A 41 0.27 0.61 -7.85
C LEU A 41 0.49 1.99 -8.50
N SER A 42 0.42 2.10 -9.83
CA SER A 42 0.42 3.40 -10.51
C SER A 42 -0.79 4.25 -10.12
N THR A 43 -1.97 3.63 -9.91
CA THR A 43 -3.16 4.36 -9.41
C THR A 43 -2.93 4.94 -8.00
N ALA A 44 -2.05 4.34 -7.19
CA ALA A 44 -1.64 4.88 -5.89
C ALA A 44 -0.94 6.21 -6.01
N ARG A 45 -0.11 6.36 -7.04
CA ARG A 45 0.57 7.61 -7.33
C ARG A 45 -0.41 8.67 -7.81
N THR A 46 -1.36 8.30 -8.66
CA THR A 46 -2.44 9.21 -9.08
C THR A 46 -3.26 9.68 -7.88
N PHE A 47 -3.62 8.76 -6.97
CA PHE A 47 -4.29 9.08 -5.72
C PHE A 47 -3.49 10.07 -4.86
N ALA A 48 -2.18 9.83 -4.69
CA ALA A 48 -1.27 10.73 -3.96
C ALA A 48 -1.34 12.16 -4.49
N VAL A 49 -1.39 12.30 -5.81
CA VAL A 49 -1.40 13.60 -6.49
C VAL A 49 -2.77 14.25 -6.39
N GLU A 50 -3.83 13.52 -6.71
CA GLU A 50 -5.18 14.09 -6.83
C GLU A 50 -5.83 14.36 -5.47
N LYS A 51 -5.63 13.46 -4.50
CA LYS A 51 -6.29 13.55 -3.19
C LYS A 51 -5.41 14.22 -2.15
N CYS A 52 -4.11 13.93 -2.16
CA CYS A 52 -3.18 14.59 -1.24
C CYS A 52 -2.64 15.88 -1.82
N GLY A 53 -2.51 16.02 -3.15
CA GLY A 53 -1.78 17.17 -3.69
C GLY A 53 -0.27 17.02 -3.46
N ILE A 54 0.22 15.77 -3.35
CA ILE A 54 1.65 15.50 -3.39
C ILE A 54 2.12 15.85 -4.80
N PRO A 55 3.04 16.82 -4.95
CA PRO A 55 3.39 17.34 -6.26
C PRO A 55 4.02 16.27 -7.16
N VAL A 56 3.50 16.16 -8.39
CA VAL A 56 4.16 15.41 -9.48
C VAL A 56 5.45 16.14 -9.81
N LEU A 57 6.58 15.45 -9.65
CA LEU A 57 7.91 16.01 -9.81
C LEU A 57 8.09 16.63 -11.20
N LEU A 58 8.17 17.96 -11.26
CA LEU A 58 8.82 18.66 -12.37
C LEU A 58 10.10 19.39 -11.96
N ASN A 59 10.41 19.58 -10.66
CA ASN A 59 11.71 20.13 -10.23
C ASN A 59 12.02 19.84 -8.75
N PRO A 60 13.31 19.68 -8.37
CA PRO A 60 13.73 19.59 -6.98
C PRO A 60 13.64 20.99 -6.34
N VAL A 61 12.49 21.33 -5.75
CA VAL A 61 12.35 22.58 -5.01
C VAL A 61 13.18 22.48 -3.73
N ARG A 62 14.07 23.47 -3.55
CA ARG A 62 14.90 23.69 -2.35
C ARG A 62 14.07 23.51 -1.07
N ARG A 63 14.60 22.72 -0.12
CA ARG A 63 14.08 22.59 1.24
C ARG A 63 14.10 23.94 1.96
N GLN A 64 13.05 24.73 1.81
CA GLN A 64 12.80 25.89 2.65
C GLN A 64 12.07 25.36 3.89
N ARG A 65 12.79 25.27 5.02
CA ARG A 65 12.24 24.99 6.35
C ARG A 65 11.35 26.15 6.79
N ASN A 66 10.19 26.31 6.16
CA ASN A 66 9.13 27.16 6.68
C ASN A 66 8.28 26.32 7.63
N ARG A 67 7.85 26.94 8.72
CA ARG A 67 7.04 26.33 9.79
C ARG A 67 5.96 25.43 9.18
N VAL A 68 5.93 24.16 9.58
CA VAL A 68 4.95 23.17 9.15
C VAL A 68 3.57 23.69 9.54
N SER A 69 2.86 24.30 8.59
CA SER A 69 1.43 24.50 8.69
C SER A 69 0.77 23.12 8.79
N ARG A 70 -0.23 22.97 9.66
CA ARG A 70 -1.03 21.74 9.82
C ARG A 70 -1.81 21.33 8.56
N ASP A 71 -1.74 22.13 7.51
CA ASP A 71 -2.36 21.87 6.20
C ASP A 71 -1.40 21.29 5.16
N HIS A 72 -0.20 20.83 5.56
CA HIS A 72 0.66 20.10 4.63
C HIS A 72 0.02 18.74 4.34
N PRO A 73 -0.20 18.42 3.06
CA PRO A 73 -0.75 17.14 2.72
C PRO A 73 0.26 16.03 2.94
N GLU A 74 -0.19 14.98 3.63
CA GLU A 74 0.62 13.81 3.92
C GLU A 74 -0.09 12.57 3.39
N MET A 75 0.68 11.69 2.75
CA MET A 75 0.22 10.35 2.38
C MET A 75 1.03 9.32 3.15
N TYR A 76 0.31 8.46 3.85
CA TYR A 76 0.84 7.28 4.50
C TYR A 76 0.52 6.08 3.63
N VAL A 77 1.52 5.24 3.40
CA VAL A 77 1.39 4.01 2.61
C VAL A 77 1.87 2.84 3.43
N ILE A 78 1.12 1.75 3.37
CA ILE A 78 1.49 0.49 3.98
C ILE A 78 1.19 -0.60 2.98
N SER A 79 2.11 -1.54 2.84
CA SER A 79 1.93 -2.68 1.96
C SER A 79 2.54 -3.92 2.59
N GLY A 80 2.11 -5.06 2.08
CA GLY A 80 2.60 -6.32 2.57
C GLY A 80 2.16 -7.47 1.69
N ALA A 81 2.63 -8.64 2.09
CA ALA A 81 2.20 -9.90 1.52
C ALA A 81 1.99 -10.90 2.66
N VAL A 82 1.11 -11.86 2.44
CA VAL A 82 0.78 -12.90 3.43
C VAL A 82 1.19 -14.26 2.88
N SER A 83 1.88 -15.06 3.72
CA SER A 83 2.14 -16.49 3.50
C SER A 83 1.18 -17.32 4.35
N LEU A 84 0.76 -18.49 3.88
CA LEU A 84 -0.04 -19.45 4.66
C LEU A 84 0.90 -20.58 5.11
N ASN A 85 1.01 -20.82 6.42
CA ASN A 85 1.98 -21.78 6.96
C ASN A 85 1.79 -23.24 6.50
N ASP A 86 2.93 -23.95 6.56
CA ASP A 86 3.26 -25.39 6.49
C ASP A 86 3.27 -26.14 5.14
N ASP A 87 2.55 -25.71 4.10
CA ASP A 87 2.65 -26.27 2.74
C ASP A 87 3.18 -25.24 1.71
N ASP A 88 3.87 -24.20 2.20
CA ASP A 88 4.33 -23.05 1.41
C ASP A 88 5.10 -23.50 0.16
N SER A 89 4.59 -23.14 -1.01
CA SER A 89 5.38 -23.13 -2.23
C SER A 89 6.55 -22.17 -2.00
N THR A 90 7.75 -22.70 -1.88
CA THR A 90 8.97 -21.90 -1.80
C THR A 90 9.66 -21.86 -3.15
N ILE A 91 10.42 -20.79 -3.40
CA ILE A 91 11.30 -20.69 -4.57
C ILE A 91 12.75 -20.55 -4.13
N GLY A 92 13.65 -21.23 -4.86
CA GLY A 92 15.09 -21.17 -4.63
C GLY A 92 15.47 -21.48 -3.18
N ASN A 93 16.13 -20.53 -2.52
CA ASN A 93 16.68 -20.65 -1.15
C ASN A 93 15.61 -20.65 -0.05
N GLY A 94 14.50 -21.37 -0.22
CA GLY A 94 13.41 -21.41 0.75
C GLY A 94 12.65 -20.09 0.89
N VAL A 95 12.65 -19.24 -0.14
CA VAL A 95 11.90 -17.98 -0.12
C VAL A 95 10.42 -18.31 -0.27
N ALA A 96 9.62 -17.99 0.74
CA ALA A 96 8.18 -18.21 0.73
C ALA A 96 7.51 -17.41 -0.40
N VAL A 97 6.65 -18.08 -1.18
CA VAL A 97 5.79 -17.43 -2.15
C VAL A 97 4.50 -17.04 -1.44
N PRO A 98 4.20 -15.74 -1.26
CA PRO A 98 2.99 -15.32 -0.57
C PRO A 98 1.76 -15.73 -1.38
N TYR A 99 0.62 -15.96 -0.72
CA TYR A 99 -0.65 -16.23 -1.39
C TYR A 99 -1.48 -14.95 -1.62
N LEU A 100 -1.18 -13.86 -0.91
CA LEU A 100 -1.90 -12.58 -0.99
C LEU A 100 -0.91 -11.42 -0.99
N PHE A 101 -1.09 -10.49 -1.91
CA PHE A 101 -0.49 -9.15 -1.88
C PHE A 101 -1.54 -8.13 -1.46
N TRP A 102 -1.13 -7.12 -0.69
CA TRP A 102 -2.00 -6.02 -0.31
C TRP A 102 -1.23 -4.70 -0.19
N PHE A 103 -1.96 -3.61 -0.38
CA PHE A 103 -1.50 -2.24 -0.28
C PHE A 103 -2.63 -1.39 0.30
N ALA A 104 -2.30 -0.39 1.09
CA ALA A 104 -3.23 0.61 1.59
C ALA A 104 -2.60 2.00 1.57
N GLY A 105 -3.39 2.98 1.16
CA GLY A 105 -3.04 4.39 1.16
C GLY A 105 -3.99 5.19 2.05
N CYS A 106 -3.44 6.09 2.84
CA CYS A 106 -4.16 7.02 3.70
C CYS A 106 -3.64 8.43 3.45
N CYS A 107 -4.55 9.34 3.15
CA CYS A 107 -4.26 10.70 2.80
C CYS A 107 -4.90 11.64 3.81
N ILE A 108 -4.12 12.56 4.37
CA ILE A 108 -4.59 13.52 5.36
C ILE A 108 -4.17 14.91 4.92
N LYS A 109 -5.14 15.82 4.80
CA LYS A 109 -4.92 17.22 4.45
C LYS A 109 -5.86 18.12 5.25
N GLY A 110 -5.36 18.70 6.34
CA GLY A 110 -6.21 19.47 7.27
C GLY A 110 -7.30 18.56 7.86
N ALA A 111 -8.58 18.86 7.56
CA ALA A 111 -9.72 18.03 7.97
C ALA A 111 -10.14 16.99 6.91
N ASP A 112 -9.62 17.09 5.69
CA ASP A 112 -9.98 16.17 4.61
C ASP A 112 -9.16 14.89 4.71
N THR A 113 -9.84 13.75 4.67
CA THR A 113 -9.22 12.43 4.69
C THR A 113 -9.74 11.57 3.55
N ALA A 114 -8.84 10.94 2.81
CA ALA A 114 -9.16 9.97 1.79
C ALA A 114 -8.29 8.72 1.97
N SER A 115 -8.82 7.56 1.64
CA SER A 115 -8.17 6.29 1.85
C SER A 115 -8.66 5.25 0.85
N TYR A 116 -7.82 4.28 0.56
CA TYR A 116 -8.20 3.10 -0.21
C TYR A 116 -7.20 1.98 0.02
N ALA A 117 -7.60 0.78 -0.38
CA ALA A 117 -6.78 -0.41 -0.34
C ALA A 117 -6.85 -1.17 -1.66
N LEU A 118 -5.78 -1.92 -1.94
CA LEU A 118 -5.68 -2.87 -3.04
C LEU A 118 -5.28 -4.22 -2.45
N TYR A 119 -5.81 -5.31 -3.00
CA TYR A 119 -5.29 -6.63 -2.73
C TYR A 119 -5.52 -7.59 -3.90
N ALA A 120 -4.68 -8.61 -3.99
CA ALA A 120 -4.77 -9.63 -5.04
C ALA A 120 -4.23 -10.96 -4.52
N ARG A 121 -4.84 -12.08 -4.93
CA ARG A 121 -4.29 -13.40 -4.63
C ARG A 121 -3.16 -13.71 -5.60
N ASN A 122 -2.08 -14.28 -5.11
CA ASN A 122 -0.89 -14.58 -5.91
C ASN A 122 -1.03 -15.92 -6.66
N VAL A 123 -2.06 -16.03 -7.49
CA VAL A 123 -2.39 -17.23 -8.26
C VAL A 123 -2.60 -16.85 -9.72
N PRO A 124 -2.52 -17.82 -10.66
CA PRO A 124 -2.87 -17.58 -12.06
C PRO A 124 -4.25 -16.92 -12.19
N ASP A 125 -4.36 -15.99 -13.14
CA ASP A 125 -5.61 -15.31 -13.50
C ASP A 125 -6.34 -14.57 -12.36
N SER A 126 -5.65 -14.29 -11.25
CA SER A 126 -6.19 -13.44 -10.20
C SER A 126 -6.31 -11.99 -10.66
N VAL A 127 -7.32 -11.28 -10.14
CA VAL A 127 -7.55 -9.86 -10.39
C VAL A 127 -7.14 -9.04 -9.18
N VAL A 128 -6.73 -7.79 -9.44
CA VAL A 128 -6.52 -6.80 -8.38
C VAL A 128 -7.88 -6.24 -7.96
N ILE A 129 -8.13 -6.22 -6.66
CA ILE A 129 -9.37 -5.71 -6.06
C ILE A 129 -9.06 -4.38 -5.37
N SER A 130 -9.82 -3.34 -5.72
CA SER A 130 -9.88 -2.07 -4.99
C SER A 130 -10.97 -2.16 -3.91
N ALA A 131 -10.65 -1.76 -2.69
CA ALA A 131 -11.56 -1.85 -1.55
C ALA A 131 -11.32 -0.73 -0.52
N PRO A 132 -12.30 -0.47 0.37
CA PRO A 132 -12.08 0.32 1.57
C PRO A 132 -10.99 -0.27 2.46
N VAL A 133 -10.21 0.58 3.14
CA VAL A 133 -9.22 0.15 4.13
C VAL A 133 -9.85 -0.71 5.23
N ALA A 134 -11.05 -0.37 5.70
CA ALA A 134 -11.80 -1.19 6.66
C ALA A 134 -12.01 -2.63 6.18
N GLN A 135 -12.30 -2.85 4.89
CA GLN A 135 -12.49 -4.20 4.36
C GLN A 135 -11.18 -4.97 4.34
N LEU A 136 -10.07 -4.31 3.98
CA LEU A 136 -8.75 -4.92 4.06
C LEU A 136 -8.38 -5.26 5.51
N GLU A 137 -8.67 -4.39 6.49
CA GLU A 137 -8.43 -4.66 7.91
C GLU A 137 -9.19 -5.88 8.41
N ILE A 138 -10.46 -6.04 8.01
CA ILE A 138 -11.25 -7.23 8.33
C ILE A 138 -10.61 -8.47 7.70
N LEU A 139 -10.29 -8.42 6.41
CA LEU A 139 -9.66 -9.53 5.70
C LEU A 139 -8.34 -9.96 6.36
N LEU A 140 -7.45 -9.00 6.65
CA LEU A 140 -6.18 -9.27 7.32
C LEU A 140 -6.41 -9.79 8.74
N SER A 141 -7.37 -9.24 9.48
CA SER A 141 -7.73 -9.76 10.80
C SER A 141 -8.14 -11.22 10.70
N ASP A 142 -9.03 -11.60 9.78
CA ASP A 142 -9.47 -12.99 9.62
C ASP A 142 -8.31 -13.94 9.28
N ILE A 143 -7.40 -13.47 8.42
CA ILE A 143 -6.19 -14.21 8.01
C ILE A 143 -5.24 -14.44 9.20
N TYR A 144 -4.99 -13.41 9.99
CA TYR A 144 -3.99 -13.44 11.06
C TYR A 144 -4.57 -13.86 12.43
N ASN A 145 -5.88 -13.93 12.57
CA ASN A 145 -6.56 -14.26 13.83
C ASN A 145 -6.62 -15.77 14.11
N THR A 146 -5.47 -16.43 14.05
CA THR A 146 -5.33 -17.88 14.32
C THR A 146 -5.14 -18.18 15.81
N THR A 147 -4.80 -17.20 16.66
CA THR A 147 -4.46 -17.46 18.08
C THR A 147 -4.76 -16.35 19.09
N SER A 148 -5.00 -15.11 18.65
CA SER A 148 -5.36 -14.02 19.56
C SER A 148 -6.31 -13.07 18.85
N ASN A 149 -7.54 -12.93 19.35
CA ASN A 149 -8.63 -12.05 18.88
C ASN A 149 -8.19 -10.57 18.73
N LYS A 150 -7.23 -10.31 17.84
CA LYS A 150 -6.60 -9.02 17.61
C LYS A 150 -7.08 -8.53 16.26
N THR A 151 -7.82 -7.43 16.29
CA THR A 151 -8.18 -6.69 15.10
C THR A 151 -6.96 -5.95 14.59
N ILE A 152 -6.63 -6.15 13.31
CA ILE A 152 -5.56 -5.42 12.64
C ILE A 152 -6.06 -4.02 12.32
N LYS A 153 -5.23 -3.03 12.64
CA LYS A 153 -5.41 -1.63 12.27
C LYS A 153 -4.21 -1.17 11.46
N LEU A 154 -4.45 -0.76 10.23
CA LEU A 154 -3.41 -0.33 9.29
C LEU A 154 -2.99 1.11 9.60
N PHE A 155 -3.95 2.00 9.88
CA PHE A 155 -3.69 3.41 10.19
C PHE A 155 -4.27 3.80 11.56
N PRO A 156 -3.71 3.32 12.69
CA PRO A 156 -4.26 3.56 14.02
C PRO A 156 -4.14 5.02 14.51
N ALA A 157 -3.39 5.87 13.80
CA ALA A 157 -3.28 7.29 14.11
C ALA A 157 -4.56 8.04 13.72
N TYR A 158 -4.71 9.28 14.23
CA TYR A 158 -5.85 10.17 13.91
C TYR A 158 -7.22 9.50 14.15
N ASP A 159 -7.36 8.81 15.28
CA ASP A 159 -8.59 8.11 15.68
C ASP A 159 -9.14 7.14 14.62
N ASP A 160 -8.24 6.45 13.89
CA ASP A 160 -8.59 5.44 12.89
C ASP A 160 -9.42 6.00 11.71
N ILE A 161 -9.29 7.31 11.42
CA ILE A 161 -10.09 7.98 10.40
C ILE A 161 -9.92 7.36 9.00
N CYS A 162 -8.73 6.86 8.67
CA CYS A 162 -8.47 6.17 7.41
C CYS A 162 -9.03 4.75 7.36
N GLY A 163 -9.40 4.15 8.49
CA GLY A 163 -10.19 2.92 8.56
C GLY A 163 -11.69 3.16 8.35
N SER A 164 -12.15 4.42 8.32
CA SER A 164 -13.57 4.76 8.19
C SER A 164 -14.08 4.65 6.75
N ILE A 165 -15.27 4.07 6.56
CA ILE A 165 -15.98 4.04 5.26
C ILE A 165 -16.20 5.46 4.72
N LYS A 166 -16.28 6.49 5.59
CA LYS A 166 -16.44 7.89 5.16
C LYS A 166 -15.25 8.42 4.38
N SER A 167 -14.07 7.85 4.61
CA SER A 167 -12.82 8.22 3.93
C SER A 167 -12.55 7.31 2.73
N ASP A 168 -13.42 6.35 2.43
CA ASP A 168 -13.23 5.45 1.29
C ASP A 168 -13.48 6.16 -0.04
N ILE A 169 -12.53 5.95 -0.96
CA ILE A 169 -12.65 6.38 -2.35
C ILE A 169 -12.41 5.22 -3.33
N SER A 170 -12.38 3.97 -2.84
CA SER A 170 -12.09 2.77 -3.64
C SER A 170 -12.94 2.66 -4.91
N GLY A 171 -14.22 3.05 -4.85
CA GLY A 171 -15.13 3.07 -6.01
C GLY A 171 -14.82 4.14 -7.06
N GLN A 172 -13.92 5.09 -6.76
CA GLN A 172 -13.42 6.10 -7.71
C GLN A 172 -12.14 5.66 -8.42
N ILE A 173 -11.50 4.57 -7.97
CA ILE A 173 -10.25 4.06 -8.52
C ILE A 173 -10.55 3.14 -9.70
N LYS A 174 -10.00 3.50 -10.86
CA LYS A 174 -10.07 2.67 -12.07
C LYS A 174 -8.78 1.87 -12.18
N LEU A 175 -8.90 0.56 -12.02
CA LEU A 175 -7.84 -0.43 -12.21
C LEU A 175 -7.72 -0.81 -13.70
#